data_AF-A0A1Z3MMM7-F1
#
_entry.id   AF-A0A1Z3MMM7-F1
#
_cell.length_a   1.000
_cell.length_b   1.000
_cell.length_c   1.000
_cell.angle_alpha   90.00
_cell.angle_beta   90.00
_cell.angle_gamma   90.00
#
_symmetry.space_group_name_H-M   'P 1'
#
loop_
_entity.id
_entity.type
_entity.pdbx_description
1 polymer ?
#
loop_
_entity_poly.entity_id
_entity_poly.type
_entity_poly.pdbx_seq_one_letter_code
_entity_poly.pdbx_strand_id
1 'polypeptide(L)'
;MYNNLPSLTESILWDERLLSADYAALSEDALRSALEDYLQGVNASRGEWHPPEASLLSLWIARHDQLALYRPGLLSAERIILTDALEEAALRMDNVEMVVATDLLVQRRTTDRLQGIRTEVAKFVRFVKDNFVLIQAGFIAFTPCESARQEQVRKMQLLQDNPDRHFLNGVMPPAVAQLYERSLTVRGISRVSDEGHYRFVSEKTLPDEIMLELRDCLSPFTNAYMYQEMQPVEVKEDGTFRARITRGKHESRKGYDRWVRGAINRSIYFHYHGLLTDISQSARTGASLVTRCPLQGKILQKLDASGRLSRRMLELDIPFLHDLSLEDIFRIRTDYEPSVTAFRRSLRDAALDMEQASGAEAIRLLQQRFRERIADEGLEELRQKLSAWKRQSLQDTALLALPAVLGFMGAPSVSALATGAASLIQAALGACRSHSEITRHPSWFLFRTSESKRLRR
;
A
#
# COMPACT_ATOMS: atom_id res chain seq x y z
N MET A 1 -1.90 -1.05 -15.65
CA MET A 1 -2.90 -0.06 -15.23
C MET A 1 -4.15 -0.30 -16.09
N TYR A 2 -5.37 -0.07 -15.60
CA TYR A 2 -6.64 -0.16 -16.36
C TYR A 2 -7.75 0.70 -15.73
N ASN A 3 -8.80 0.98 -16.51
CA ASN A 3 -10.12 1.37 -16.00
C ASN A 3 -10.94 0.09 -15.80
N ASN A 4 -11.45 -0.14 -14.60
CA ASN A 4 -12.21 -1.36 -14.29
C ASN A 4 -13.71 -1.26 -14.54
N LEU A 5 -14.25 -0.06 -14.82
CA LEU A 5 -15.70 0.14 -14.98
C LEU A 5 -16.33 -0.75 -16.05
N PRO A 6 -15.76 -0.91 -17.27
CA PRO A 6 -16.39 -1.74 -18.29
C PRO A 6 -16.63 -3.17 -17.82
N SER A 7 -15.61 -3.80 -17.21
CA SER A 7 -15.71 -5.17 -16.70
C SER A 7 -16.50 -5.29 -15.41
N LEU A 8 -16.49 -4.26 -14.56
CA LEU A 8 -17.20 -4.31 -13.28
C LEU A 8 -18.70 -4.08 -13.46
N THR A 9 -19.10 -3.11 -14.29
CA THR A 9 -20.53 -2.73 -14.46
C THR A 9 -21.35 -3.81 -15.15
N GLU A 10 -20.71 -4.66 -15.96
CA GLU A 10 -21.32 -5.83 -16.58
C GLU A 10 -21.33 -7.07 -15.67
N SER A 11 -20.63 -7.02 -14.53
CA SER A 11 -20.54 -8.12 -13.59
C SER A 11 -21.74 -8.17 -12.64
N ILE A 12 -22.10 -9.38 -12.19
CA ILE A 12 -23.04 -9.59 -11.07
C ILE A 12 -22.60 -8.87 -9.78
N LEU A 13 -21.31 -8.58 -9.65
CA LEU A 13 -20.77 -7.78 -8.54
C LEU A 13 -21.30 -6.34 -8.55
N TRP A 14 -21.86 -5.82 -9.64
CA TRP A 14 -22.44 -4.47 -9.66
C TRP A 14 -23.88 -4.40 -9.12
N ASP A 15 -24.54 -5.55 -8.90
CA ASP A 15 -25.94 -5.61 -8.46
C ASP A 15 -26.16 -4.98 -7.07
N GLU A 16 -27.09 -4.03 -6.98
CA GLU A 16 -27.36 -3.29 -5.74
C GLU A 16 -27.92 -4.17 -4.61
N ARG A 17 -28.74 -5.16 -4.94
CA ARG A 17 -29.37 -6.02 -3.93
C ARG A 17 -28.32 -6.90 -3.29
N LEU A 18 -27.46 -7.52 -4.11
CA LEU A 18 -26.34 -8.32 -3.64
C LEU A 18 -25.35 -7.47 -2.85
N LEU A 19 -25.00 -6.28 -3.35
CA LEU A 19 -24.08 -5.36 -2.66
C LEU A 19 -24.63 -4.88 -1.31
N SER A 20 -25.93 -4.61 -1.21
CA SER A 20 -26.56 -4.17 0.05
C SER A 20 -26.47 -5.20 1.19
N ALA A 21 -26.36 -6.48 0.82
CA ALA A 21 -26.24 -7.60 1.75
C ALA A 21 -24.81 -8.17 1.81
N ASP A 22 -23.80 -7.41 1.39
CA ASP A 22 -22.39 -7.84 1.31
C ASP A 22 -22.25 -9.21 0.61
N TYR A 23 -23.00 -9.44 -0.47
CA TYR A 23 -23.01 -10.69 -1.24
C TYR A 23 -23.30 -11.96 -0.42
N ALA A 24 -23.96 -11.85 0.74
CA ALA A 24 -24.24 -12.98 1.61
C ALA A 24 -25.01 -14.12 0.91
N ALA A 25 -25.81 -13.78 -0.12
CA ALA A 25 -26.60 -14.71 -0.91
C ALA A 25 -25.80 -15.49 -1.97
N LEU A 26 -24.59 -15.05 -2.36
CA LEU A 26 -23.77 -15.76 -3.35
C LEU A 26 -23.07 -16.96 -2.72
N SER A 27 -23.10 -18.13 -3.35
CA SER A 27 -22.23 -19.25 -2.94
C SER A 27 -20.75 -18.91 -3.13
N GLU A 28 -19.85 -19.69 -2.51
CA GLU A 28 -18.41 -19.53 -2.71
C GLU A 28 -18.03 -19.66 -4.20
N ASP A 29 -18.58 -20.68 -4.89
CA ASP A 29 -18.33 -20.90 -6.32
C ASP A 29 -18.88 -19.75 -7.18
N ALA A 30 -20.08 -19.25 -6.88
CA ALA A 30 -20.66 -18.13 -7.62
C ALA A 30 -19.83 -16.84 -7.45
N LEU A 31 -19.32 -16.58 -6.23
CA LEU A 31 -18.44 -15.45 -5.98
C LEU A 31 -17.09 -15.62 -6.69
N ARG A 32 -16.54 -16.84 -6.70
CA ARG A 32 -15.30 -17.17 -7.41
C ARG A 32 -15.43 -16.91 -8.90
N SER A 33 -16.44 -17.48 -9.55
CA SER A 33 -16.69 -17.30 -10.98
C SER A 33 -16.90 -15.82 -11.32
N ALA A 34 -17.65 -15.07 -10.51
CA ALA A 34 -17.85 -13.64 -10.72
C ALA A 34 -16.54 -12.82 -10.67
N LEU A 35 -15.60 -13.19 -9.79
CA LEU A 35 -14.28 -12.57 -9.70
C LEU A 35 -13.37 -12.98 -10.88
N GLU A 36 -13.44 -14.23 -11.31
CA GLU A 36 -12.70 -14.74 -12.49
C GLU A 36 -13.15 -14.04 -13.78
N ASP A 37 -14.47 -13.96 -14.01
CA ASP A 37 -15.06 -13.27 -15.15
C ASP A 37 -14.64 -11.78 -15.18
N TYR A 38 -14.71 -11.10 -14.03
CA TYR A 38 -14.24 -9.73 -13.88
C TYR A 38 -12.76 -9.58 -14.27
N LEU A 39 -11.89 -10.44 -13.74
CA LEU A 39 -10.45 -10.37 -14.02
C LEU A 39 -10.14 -10.69 -15.48
N GLN A 40 -10.87 -11.61 -16.11
CA GLN A 40 -10.76 -11.89 -17.53
C GLN A 40 -11.12 -10.64 -18.37
N GLY A 41 -12.23 -9.98 -18.05
CA GLY A 41 -12.64 -8.73 -18.71
C GLY A 41 -11.61 -7.61 -18.57
N VAL A 42 -11.08 -7.42 -17.36
CA VAL A 42 -10.04 -6.41 -17.11
C VAL A 42 -8.76 -6.74 -17.87
N ASN A 43 -8.35 -8.01 -17.90
CA ASN A 43 -7.14 -8.43 -18.61
C ASN A 43 -7.27 -8.23 -20.13
N ALA A 44 -8.45 -8.46 -20.70
CA ALA A 44 -8.70 -8.23 -22.12
C ALA A 44 -8.61 -6.74 -22.50
N SER A 45 -9.13 -5.86 -21.65
CA SER A 45 -9.17 -4.40 -21.89
C SER A 45 -7.90 -3.66 -21.47
N ARG A 46 -6.94 -4.32 -20.81
CA ARG A 46 -5.67 -3.70 -20.34
C ARG A 46 -4.85 -3.04 -21.45
N GLY A 47 -4.86 -3.57 -22.66
CA GLY A 47 -4.08 -3.05 -23.79
C GLY A 47 -4.66 -1.77 -24.40
N GLU A 48 -5.95 -1.52 -24.19
CA GLU A 48 -6.68 -0.37 -24.74
C GLU A 48 -6.46 0.89 -23.90
N TRP A 49 -5.92 0.73 -22.69
CA TRP A 49 -5.71 1.84 -21.78
C TRP A 49 -4.27 2.35 -21.85
N HIS A 50 -4.09 3.46 -22.55
CA HIS A 50 -2.78 4.07 -22.72
C HIS A 50 -2.31 4.71 -21.40
N PRO A 51 -1.19 4.25 -20.82
CA PRO A 51 -0.58 4.97 -19.72
C PRO A 51 -0.13 6.34 -20.24
N PRO A 52 -0.47 7.45 -19.55
CA PRO A 52 0.06 8.76 -19.86
C PRO A 52 1.58 8.73 -19.69
N GLU A 53 2.24 9.76 -20.22
CA GLU A 53 3.65 10.00 -19.93
C GLU A 53 3.89 9.97 -18.41
N ALA A 54 5.03 9.40 -18.01
CA ALA A 54 5.42 9.32 -16.62
C ALA A 54 5.34 10.71 -15.98
N SER A 55 4.67 10.79 -14.83
CA SER A 55 4.44 12.05 -14.17
C SER A 55 4.62 11.91 -12.67
N LEU A 56 5.44 12.82 -12.14
CA LEU A 56 5.66 12.96 -10.71
C LEU A 56 4.41 13.31 -9.92
N LEU A 57 3.34 13.75 -10.58
CA LEU A 57 2.05 14.04 -9.95
C LEU A 57 1.03 12.91 -10.13
N SER A 58 1.43 11.78 -10.72
CA SER A 58 0.66 10.54 -10.63
C SER A 58 0.98 9.86 -9.31
N LEU A 59 -0.03 9.54 -8.53
CA LEU A 59 0.11 9.03 -7.16
C LEU A 59 -0.29 7.56 -7.11
N TRP A 60 0.64 6.68 -6.78
CA TRP A 60 0.38 5.26 -6.60
C TRP A 60 0.19 4.93 -5.11
N ILE A 61 -0.93 4.30 -4.76
CA ILE A 61 -1.27 3.93 -3.38
C ILE A 61 -1.60 2.45 -3.34
N ALA A 62 -0.93 1.72 -2.43
CA ALA A 62 -1.07 0.27 -2.29
C ALA A 62 -2.46 -0.21 -1.84
N ARG A 63 -3.33 0.70 -1.36
CA ARG A 63 -4.66 0.37 -0.83
C ARG A 63 -5.70 1.43 -1.17
N HIS A 64 -6.86 0.98 -1.66
CA HIS A 64 -8.00 1.82 -2.04
C HIS A 64 -8.75 2.42 -0.84
N ASP A 65 -8.75 1.73 0.31
CA ASP A 65 -9.55 2.11 1.49
C ASP A 65 -8.96 3.30 2.28
N GLN A 66 -7.90 3.89 1.76
CA GLN A 66 -7.25 5.07 2.31
C GLN A 66 -7.81 6.34 1.65
N LEU A 67 -9.14 6.53 1.68
CA LEU A 67 -9.83 7.72 1.13
C LEU A 67 -9.16 9.04 1.52
N ALA A 68 -8.80 9.18 2.79
CA ALA A 68 -8.14 10.37 3.29
C ALA A 68 -6.70 10.57 2.75
N LEU A 69 -6.11 9.60 2.04
CA LEU A 69 -4.81 9.76 1.36
C LEU A 69 -4.95 10.44 0.02
N TYR A 70 -5.86 9.94 -0.82
CA TYR A 70 -5.89 10.40 -2.20
C TYR A 70 -6.84 11.57 -2.41
N ARG A 71 -7.85 11.76 -1.54
CA ARG A 71 -8.82 12.85 -1.70
C ARG A 71 -8.18 14.24 -1.79
N PRO A 72 -7.20 14.60 -0.93
CA PRO A 72 -6.45 15.85 -1.11
C PRO A 72 -5.62 15.86 -2.40
N GLY A 73 -5.18 14.68 -2.84
CA GLY A 73 -4.49 14.50 -4.11
C GLY A 73 -5.40 14.62 -5.34
N LEU A 74 -6.72 14.45 -5.25
CA LEU A 74 -7.58 14.39 -6.46
C LEU A 74 -7.57 15.67 -7.28
N LEU A 75 -7.30 16.83 -6.68
CA LEU A 75 -7.21 18.11 -7.39
C LEU A 75 -5.78 18.45 -7.84
N SER A 76 -4.77 18.03 -7.09
CA SER A 76 -3.36 18.34 -7.37
C SER A 76 -2.63 17.28 -8.18
N ALA A 77 -3.06 16.02 -8.06
CA ALA A 77 -2.53 14.91 -8.80
C ALA A 77 -3.06 14.90 -10.22
N GLU A 78 -2.23 14.44 -11.15
CA GLU A 78 -2.70 14.14 -12.48
C GLU A 78 -3.61 12.93 -12.48
N ARG A 79 -3.22 11.92 -11.70
CA ARG A 79 -3.95 10.68 -11.54
C ARG A 79 -3.68 10.05 -10.17
N ILE A 80 -4.69 9.39 -9.64
CA ILE A 80 -4.57 8.47 -8.51
C ILE A 80 -4.60 7.05 -9.06
N ILE A 81 -3.60 6.24 -8.73
CA ILE A 81 -3.48 4.85 -9.13
C ILE A 81 -3.59 4.00 -7.88
N LEU A 82 -4.59 3.12 -7.85
CA LEU A 82 -4.90 2.24 -6.74
C LEU A 82 -4.67 0.79 -7.14
N THR A 83 -4.45 -0.06 -6.15
CA THR A 83 -4.50 -1.52 -6.35
C THR A 83 -5.95 -1.98 -6.47
N ASP A 84 -6.18 -2.96 -7.32
CA ASP A 84 -7.48 -3.59 -7.49
C ASP A 84 -7.71 -4.66 -6.41
N ALA A 85 -8.66 -4.41 -5.51
CA ALA A 85 -8.95 -5.32 -4.40
C ALA A 85 -9.76 -6.55 -4.84
N LEU A 86 -10.42 -6.52 -6.01
CA LEU A 86 -11.09 -7.70 -6.54
C LEU A 86 -10.09 -8.75 -7.01
N GLU A 87 -8.92 -8.33 -7.49
CA GLU A 87 -7.83 -9.27 -7.77
C GLU A 87 -7.31 -9.92 -6.48
N GLU A 88 -7.08 -9.13 -5.43
CA GLU A 88 -6.68 -9.68 -4.13
C GLU A 88 -7.75 -10.64 -3.57
N ALA A 89 -9.03 -10.31 -3.73
CA ALA A 89 -10.12 -11.20 -3.36
C ALA A 89 -10.10 -12.52 -4.16
N ALA A 90 -9.87 -12.46 -5.48
CA ALA A 90 -9.76 -13.65 -6.33
C ALA A 90 -8.57 -14.53 -5.92
N LEU A 91 -7.39 -13.94 -5.69
CA LEU A 91 -6.21 -14.65 -5.19
C LEU A 91 -6.48 -15.33 -3.85
N ARG A 92 -7.25 -14.68 -2.97
CA ARG A 92 -7.68 -15.25 -1.70
C ARG A 92 -8.74 -16.32 -1.86
N MET A 93 -9.47 -16.41 -2.97
CA MET A 93 -10.41 -17.49 -3.24
C MET A 93 -9.68 -18.73 -3.78
N ASP A 94 -8.63 -18.54 -4.58
CA ASP A 94 -7.77 -19.61 -5.09
C ASP A 94 -6.98 -20.30 -3.96
N ASN A 95 -7.52 -21.42 -3.50
CA ASN A 95 -6.99 -22.17 -2.38
C ASN A 95 -6.05 -23.29 -2.79
N VAL A 96 -4.99 -23.41 -2.00
CA VAL A 96 -4.22 -24.64 -1.83
C VAL A 96 -4.59 -25.24 -0.46
N GLU A 97 -4.73 -26.57 -0.37
CA GLU A 97 -5.14 -27.29 0.85
C GLU A 97 -4.35 -26.88 2.11
N MET A 98 -3.07 -26.51 1.96
CA MET A 98 -2.21 -26.06 3.06
C MET A 98 -2.68 -24.75 3.71
N VAL A 99 -3.20 -23.80 2.92
CA VAL A 99 -3.72 -22.51 3.42
C VAL A 99 -5.00 -22.75 4.22
N VAL A 100 -5.86 -23.64 3.74
CA VAL A 100 -7.08 -24.03 4.47
C VAL A 100 -6.72 -24.74 5.79
N ALA A 101 -5.75 -25.65 5.77
CA ALA A 101 -5.30 -26.36 6.97
C ALA A 101 -4.68 -25.41 8.03
N THR A 102 -3.93 -24.39 7.61
CA THR A 102 -3.37 -23.37 8.51
C THR A 102 -4.41 -22.36 8.98
N ASP A 103 -5.36 -21.98 8.12
CA ASP A 103 -6.51 -21.17 8.50
C ASP A 103 -7.32 -21.86 9.60
N LEU A 104 -7.56 -23.18 9.52
CA LEU A 104 -8.26 -23.93 10.59
C LEU A 104 -7.54 -23.92 11.94
N LEU A 105 -6.21 -23.75 11.96
CA LEU A 105 -5.43 -23.61 13.20
C LEU A 105 -5.62 -22.23 13.83
N VAL A 106 -5.97 -21.21 13.04
CA VAL A 106 -6.14 -19.81 13.46
C VAL A 106 -7.62 -19.45 13.66
N GLN A 107 -8.46 -19.74 12.66
CA GLN A 107 -9.90 -19.50 12.58
C GLN A 107 -10.65 -20.84 12.60
N ARG A 108 -11.51 -21.07 13.60
CA ARG A 108 -12.25 -22.35 13.71
C ARG A 108 -13.38 -22.50 12.70
N ARG A 109 -13.82 -21.42 12.04
CA ARG A 109 -14.96 -21.44 11.12
C ARG A 109 -14.54 -21.04 9.71
N THR A 110 -14.73 -21.95 8.76
CA THR A 110 -14.61 -21.70 7.32
C THR A 110 -15.49 -20.52 6.85
N THR A 111 -16.61 -20.27 7.53
CA THR A 111 -17.53 -19.16 7.24
C THR A 111 -16.92 -17.77 7.46
N ASP A 112 -16.00 -17.62 8.41
CA ASP A 112 -15.43 -16.31 8.77
C ASP A 112 -14.55 -15.78 7.64
N ARG A 113 -13.85 -16.68 6.95
CA ARG A 113 -13.01 -16.33 5.81
C ARG A 113 -13.83 -15.85 4.61
N LEU A 114 -14.81 -16.64 4.18
CA LEU A 114 -15.65 -16.27 3.03
C LEU A 114 -16.39 -14.95 3.31
N GLN A 115 -16.90 -14.78 4.52
CA GLN A 115 -17.52 -13.53 4.93
C GLN A 115 -16.53 -12.35 4.89
N GLY A 116 -15.29 -12.56 5.35
CA GLY A 116 -14.23 -11.55 5.24
C GLY A 116 -13.90 -11.18 3.78
N ILE A 117 -13.89 -12.14 2.85
CA ILE A 117 -13.68 -11.86 1.42
C ILE A 117 -14.86 -11.04 0.86
N ARG A 118 -16.09 -11.47 1.14
CA ARG A 118 -17.32 -10.77 0.74
C ARG A 118 -17.36 -9.33 1.21
N THR A 119 -17.04 -9.07 2.48
CA THR A 119 -17.01 -7.73 3.04
C THR A 119 -15.98 -6.84 2.34
N GLU A 120 -14.79 -7.36 2.00
CA GLU A 120 -13.78 -6.57 1.28
C GLU A 120 -14.19 -6.31 -0.18
N VAL A 121 -14.78 -7.30 -0.87
CA VAL A 121 -15.37 -7.11 -2.21
C VAL A 121 -16.46 -6.03 -2.16
N ALA A 122 -17.35 -6.07 -1.18
CA ALA A 122 -18.42 -5.09 -1.04
C ALA A 122 -17.90 -3.67 -0.77
N LYS A 123 -16.89 -3.52 0.09
CA LYS A 123 -16.22 -2.23 0.33
C LYS A 123 -15.60 -1.68 -0.95
N PHE A 124 -14.92 -2.50 -1.74
CA PHE A 124 -14.30 -2.06 -2.98
C PHE A 124 -15.34 -1.69 -4.05
N VAL A 125 -16.41 -2.46 -4.21
CA VAL A 125 -17.46 -2.12 -5.17
C VAL A 125 -18.19 -0.83 -4.78
N ARG A 126 -18.50 -0.63 -3.49
CA ARG A 126 -19.03 0.66 -2.99
C ARG A 126 -18.09 1.81 -3.29
N PHE A 127 -16.79 1.61 -3.05
CA PHE A 127 -15.76 2.58 -3.41
C PHE A 127 -15.81 2.96 -4.89
N VAL A 128 -15.91 1.96 -5.80
CA VAL A 128 -15.95 2.21 -7.25
C VAL A 128 -17.24 2.96 -7.63
N LYS A 129 -18.37 2.65 -7.00
CA LYS A 129 -19.64 3.37 -7.17
C LYS A 129 -19.54 4.83 -6.71
N ASP A 130 -19.03 5.06 -5.51
CA ASP A 130 -18.87 6.40 -4.93
C ASP A 130 -17.92 7.28 -5.77
N ASN A 131 -16.95 6.65 -6.44
CA ASN A 131 -15.95 7.33 -7.28
C ASN A 131 -16.21 7.19 -8.78
N PHE A 132 -17.39 6.75 -9.20
CA PHE A 132 -17.68 6.36 -10.59
C PHE A 132 -17.25 7.42 -11.61
N VAL A 133 -17.67 8.67 -11.40
CA VAL A 133 -17.36 9.78 -12.33
C VAL A 133 -15.87 10.11 -12.38
N LEU A 134 -15.14 9.93 -11.27
CA LEU A 134 -13.69 10.16 -11.22
C LEU A 134 -12.92 9.04 -11.94
N ILE A 135 -13.39 7.80 -11.83
CA ILE A 135 -12.80 6.65 -12.52
C ILE A 135 -13.11 6.75 -14.02
N GLN A 136 -14.34 7.08 -14.39
CA GLN A 136 -14.77 7.30 -15.76
C GLN A 136 -13.95 8.40 -16.45
N ALA A 137 -13.67 9.49 -15.74
CA ALA A 137 -12.83 10.59 -16.22
C ALA A 137 -11.32 10.26 -16.28
N GLY A 138 -10.90 9.07 -15.82
CA GLY A 138 -9.49 8.67 -15.75
C GLY A 138 -8.66 9.41 -14.69
N PHE A 139 -9.33 10.04 -13.72
CA PHE A 139 -8.68 10.67 -12.55
C PHE A 139 -8.26 9.63 -11.51
N ILE A 140 -9.03 8.54 -11.40
CA ILE A 140 -8.70 7.36 -10.62
C ILE A 140 -8.52 6.18 -11.57
N ALA A 141 -7.57 5.31 -11.23
CA ALA A 141 -7.16 4.19 -12.03
C ALA A 141 -6.77 3.01 -11.18
N PHE A 142 -6.79 1.82 -11.77
CA PHE A 142 -6.43 0.59 -11.08
C PHE A 142 -5.22 -0.08 -11.69
N THR A 143 -4.51 -0.82 -10.87
CA THR A 143 -3.39 -1.68 -11.26
C THR A 143 -3.50 -3.00 -10.51
N PRO A 144 -2.89 -4.09 -11.01
CA PRO A 144 -2.80 -5.32 -10.24
C PRO A 144 -2.13 -5.09 -8.88
N CYS A 145 -2.30 -5.97 -7.91
CA CYS A 145 -1.58 -5.90 -6.64
C CYS A 145 -0.42 -6.90 -6.63
N GLU A 146 0.79 -6.47 -7.03
CA GLU A 146 1.93 -7.38 -7.12
C GLU A 146 2.37 -7.89 -5.74
N SER A 147 2.27 -7.03 -4.72
CA SER A 147 2.52 -7.42 -3.33
C SER A 147 1.52 -8.48 -2.84
N ALA A 148 0.24 -8.41 -3.23
CA ALA A 148 -0.74 -9.46 -2.92
C ALA A 148 -0.46 -10.79 -3.65
N ARG A 149 0.01 -10.74 -4.91
CA ARG A 149 0.42 -11.95 -5.65
C ARG A 149 1.61 -12.64 -5.00
N GLN A 150 2.65 -11.88 -4.64
CA GLN A 150 3.81 -12.40 -3.92
C GLN A 150 3.41 -12.97 -2.55
N GLU A 151 2.50 -12.30 -1.84
CA GLU A 151 1.93 -12.79 -0.60
C GLU A 151 1.20 -14.12 -0.77
N GLN A 152 0.42 -14.27 -1.85
CA GLN A 152 -0.28 -15.52 -2.15
C GLN A 152 0.71 -16.65 -2.43
N VAL A 153 1.73 -16.41 -3.26
CA VAL A 153 2.80 -17.39 -3.52
C VAL A 153 3.50 -17.80 -2.23
N ARG A 154 3.78 -16.84 -1.36
CA ARG A 154 4.38 -17.08 -0.04
C ARG A 154 3.53 -17.99 0.83
N LYS A 155 2.22 -17.78 0.88
CA LYS A 155 1.28 -18.62 1.66
C LYS A 155 1.23 -20.06 1.17
N MET A 156 1.57 -20.31 -0.09
CA MET A 156 1.61 -21.64 -0.70
C MET A 156 2.92 -22.40 -0.45
N GLN A 157 3.89 -21.82 0.27
CA GLN A 157 5.24 -22.40 0.44
C GLN A 157 5.62 -22.59 1.91
N LEU A 158 6.40 -23.65 2.18
CA LEU A 158 7.12 -23.79 3.46
C LEU A 158 8.35 -22.89 3.44
N LEU A 159 8.37 -21.90 4.34
CA LEU A 159 9.42 -20.90 4.42
C LEU A 159 10.56 -21.36 5.33
N GLN A 160 11.79 -21.02 4.94
CA GLN A 160 12.94 -21.24 5.80
C GLN A 160 12.85 -20.43 7.10
N ASP A 161 13.38 -21.00 8.19
CA ASP A 161 13.29 -20.41 9.52
C ASP A 161 14.13 -19.12 9.64
N ASN A 162 15.27 -19.05 8.95
CA ASN A 162 16.21 -17.92 8.93
C ASN A 162 16.49 -17.28 10.31
N PRO A 163 16.85 -18.05 11.36
CA PRO A 163 17.03 -17.54 12.71
C PRO A 163 18.40 -16.90 12.95
N ASP A 164 19.27 -16.85 11.94
CA ASP A 164 20.60 -16.24 12.08
C ASP A 164 20.47 -14.74 12.43
N ARG A 165 21.22 -14.29 13.43
CA ARG A 165 21.26 -12.88 13.85
C ARG A 165 21.78 -11.94 12.77
N HIS A 166 22.58 -12.45 11.83
CA HIS A 166 23.14 -11.67 10.73
C HIS A 166 22.34 -11.78 9.44
N PHE A 167 21.26 -12.58 9.40
CA PHE A 167 20.42 -12.77 8.21
C PHE A 167 19.99 -11.43 7.60
N LEU A 168 19.48 -10.51 8.43
CA LEU A 168 18.99 -9.20 7.99
C LEU A 168 20.09 -8.36 7.30
N ASN A 169 21.33 -8.43 7.76
CA ASN A 169 22.44 -7.70 7.14
C ASN A 169 22.82 -8.25 5.76
N GLY A 170 22.47 -9.52 5.47
CA GLY A 170 22.63 -10.12 4.16
C GLY A 170 21.51 -9.76 3.17
N VAL A 171 20.39 -9.19 3.67
CA VAL A 171 19.20 -8.90 2.85
C VAL A 171 18.76 -7.44 2.85
N MET A 172 19.42 -6.57 3.61
CA MET A 172 19.17 -5.13 3.56
C MET A 172 20.37 -4.36 4.11
N PRO A 173 20.49 -3.05 3.79
CA PRO A 173 21.53 -2.24 4.37
C PRO A 173 21.51 -2.27 5.91
N PRO A 174 22.67 -2.32 6.59
CA PRO A 174 22.72 -2.42 8.05
C PRO A 174 21.95 -1.31 8.77
N ALA A 175 21.96 -0.09 8.22
CA ALA A 175 21.21 1.03 8.78
C ALA A 175 19.67 0.85 8.70
N VAL A 176 19.19 0.10 7.71
CA VAL A 176 17.78 -0.29 7.56
C VAL A 176 17.45 -1.42 8.54
N ALA A 177 18.30 -2.43 8.64
CA ALA A 177 18.13 -3.52 9.61
C ALA A 177 18.04 -3.00 11.05
N GLN A 178 18.96 -2.13 11.46
CA GLN A 178 18.95 -1.50 12.79
C GLN A 178 17.69 -0.65 13.04
N LEU A 179 17.17 0.01 12.00
CA LEU A 179 15.93 0.79 12.13
C LEU A 179 14.73 -0.12 12.40
N TYR A 180 14.64 -1.25 11.69
CA TYR A 180 13.60 -2.25 11.94
C TYR A 180 13.71 -2.85 13.33
N GLU A 181 14.90 -3.27 13.76
CA GLU A 181 15.11 -3.87 15.08
C GLU A 181 14.69 -2.93 16.22
N ARG A 182 14.89 -1.62 16.06
CA ARG A 182 14.46 -0.60 17.04
C ARG A 182 12.95 -0.32 17.01
N SER A 183 12.31 -0.55 15.87
CA SER A 183 10.89 -0.21 15.66
C SER A 183 9.98 -1.41 15.90
N LEU A 184 10.53 -2.63 15.99
CA LEU A 184 9.80 -3.86 16.21
C LEU A 184 9.62 -4.14 17.71
N THR A 185 8.43 -4.56 18.09
CA THR A 185 8.17 -5.14 19.41
C THR A 185 7.58 -6.52 19.30
N VAL A 186 7.99 -7.39 20.23
CA VAL A 186 7.56 -8.80 20.28
C VAL A 186 6.96 -9.05 21.65
N ARG A 187 5.75 -9.63 21.67
CA ARG A 187 5.05 -9.98 22.90
C ARG A 187 4.46 -11.36 22.80
N GLY A 188 4.59 -12.15 23.86
CA GLY A 188 3.86 -13.40 23.97
C GLY A 188 2.36 -13.16 24.07
N ILE A 189 1.59 -13.97 23.37
CA ILE A 189 0.12 -13.98 23.44
C ILE A 189 -0.38 -15.39 23.73
N SER A 190 -1.62 -15.49 24.19
CA SER A 190 -2.31 -16.75 24.38
C SER A 190 -3.78 -16.55 24.06
N ARG A 191 -4.31 -17.42 23.21
CA ARG A 191 -5.75 -17.49 22.92
C ARG A 191 -6.55 -17.79 24.19
N VAL A 192 -7.57 -16.97 24.47
CA VAL A 192 -8.47 -17.12 25.63
C VAL A 192 -9.88 -17.55 25.27
N SER A 193 -10.26 -17.46 23.99
CA SER A 193 -11.56 -17.95 23.51
C SER A 193 -11.47 -18.49 22.08
N ASP A 194 -12.46 -19.29 21.74
CA ASP A 194 -12.64 -19.80 20.38
C ASP A 194 -13.07 -18.72 19.38
N GLU A 195 -13.54 -17.56 19.87
CA GLU A 195 -13.90 -16.37 19.10
C GLU A 195 -12.68 -15.52 18.67
N GLY A 196 -11.46 -16.00 18.96
CA GLY A 196 -10.25 -15.28 18.54
C GLY A 196 -9.83 -14.16 19.49
N HIS A 197 -10.27 -14.19 20.76
CA HIS A 197 -9.73 -13.31 21.78
C HIS A 197 -8.36 -13.81 22.25
N TYR A 198 -7.41 -12.88 22.40
CA TYR A 198 -6.06 -13.14 22.88
C TYR A 198 -5.75 -12.29 24.11
N ARG A 199 -4.94 -12.83 25.03
CA ARG A 199 -4.34 -12.06 26.12
C ARG A 199 -2.83 -12.03 25.98
N PHE A 200 -2.22 -10.96 26.45
CA PHE A 200 -0.76 -10.92 26.62
C PHE A 200 -0.34 -11.85 27.76
N VAL A 201 0.77 -12.55 27.55
CA VAL A 201 1.37 -13.42 28.57
C VAL A 201 2.66 -12.83 29.12
N SER A 202 3.08 -13.30 30.29
CA SER A 202 4.32 -12.88 30.93
C SER A 202 5.54 -13.32 30.13
N GLU A 203 6.55 -12.44 30.02
CA GLU A 203 7.85 -12.72 29.37
C GLU A 203 8.60 -13.89 30.01
N LYS A 204 8.26 -14.25 31.26
CA LYS A 204 8.87 -15.39 31.95
C LYS A 204 8.41 -16.74 31.36
N THR A 205 7.28 -16.76 30.66
CA THR A 205 6.74 -17.97 30.02
C THR A 205 7.44 -18.26 28.68
N LEU A 206 7.24 -19.46 28.14
CA LEU A 206 7.63 -19.86 26.77
C LEU A 206 6.34 -19.97 25.96
N PRO A 207 5.73 -18.86 25.52
CA PRO A 207 4.47 -18.91 24.80
C PRO A 207 4.65 -19.53 23.42
N ASP A 208 3.69 -20.35 23.01
CA ASP A 208 3.67 -20.96 21.68
C ASP A 208 3.04 -20.03 20.62
N GLU A 209 2.62 -18.82 21.04
CA GLU A 209 2.10 -17.77 20.17
C GLU A 209 2.75 -16.42 20.53
N ILE A 210 3.18 -15.68 19.50
CA ILE A 210 3.76 -14.35 19.66
C ILE A 210 3.08 -13.35 18.72
N MET A 211 2.99 -12.11 19.17
CA MET A 211 2.60 -10.96 18.39
C MET A 211 3.83 -10.10 18.14
N LEU A 212 4.07 -9.77 16.87
CA LEU A 212 5.07 -8.82 16.43
C LEU A 212 4.37 -7.56 15.94
N GLU A 213 4.84 -6.41 16.36
CA GLU A 213 4.29 -5.12 15.98
C GLU A 213 5.43 -4.20 15.53
N LEU A 214 5.34 -3.71 14.28
CA LEU A 214 6.16 -2.60 13.82
C LEU A 214 5.49 -1.28 14.19
N ARG A 215 6.16 -0.54 15.07
CA ARG A 215 5.73 0.80 15.52
C ARG A 215 6.01 1.84 14.43
N ASP A 216 5.47 3.04 14.62
CA ASP A 216 5.60 4.19 13.71
C ASP A 216 4.92 4.00 12.33
N CYS A 217 3.85 3.21 12.25
CA CYS A 217 2.88 3.26 11.16
C CYS A 217 1.51 3.76 11.71
N LEU A 218 0.72 4.50 10.91
CA LEU A 218 -0.62 4.96 11.32
C LEU A 218 -1.61 3.81 11.56
N SER A 219 -1.42 2.69 10.86
CA SER A 219 -1.95 1.38 11.26
C SER A 219 -0.76 0.53 11.67
N PRO A 220 -0.71 -0.02 12.90
CA PRO A 220 0.38 -0.90 13.29
C PRO A 220 0.40 -2.09 12.33
N PHE A 221 1.58 -2.38 11.79
CA PHE A 221 1.77 -3.63 11.07
C PHE A 221 1.98 -4.71 12.12
N THR A 222 0.95 -5.52 12.33
CA THR A 222 0.90 -6.55 13.35
C THR A 222 0.86 -7.92 12.70
N ASN A 223 1.82 -8.76 13.04
CA ASN A 223 1.86 -10.16 12.64
C ASN A 223 1.80 -11.05 13.88
N ALA A 224 0.99 -12.10 13.82
CA ALA A 224 0.99 -13.15 14.83
C ALA A 224 1.68 -14.40 14.28
N TYR A 225 2.45 -15.08 15.11
CA TYR A 225 3.07 -16.36 14.80
C TYR A 225 2.65 -17.38 15.83
N MET A 226 2.40 -18.60 15.37
CA MET A 226 2.09 -19.75 16.18
C MET A 226 3.15 -20.81 15.92
N TYR A 227 3.68 -21.39 16.99
CA TYR A 227 4.59 -22.51 16.89
C TYR A 227 3.81 -23.77 16.48
N GLN A 228 4.30 -24.43 15.44
CA GLN A 228 3.65 -25.56 14.81
C GLN A 228 4.64 -26.71 14.66
N GLU A 229 4.12 -27.92 14.81
CA GLU A 229 4.83 -29.16 14.54
C GLU A 229 4.20 -29.83 13.33
N MET A 230 5.04 -30.46 12.51
CA MET A 230 4.62 -31.19 11.33
C MET A 230 5.06 -32.64 11.49
N GLN A 231 4.10 -33.56 11.44
CA GLN A 231 4.35 -35.01 11.58
C GLN A 231 3.89 -35.74 10.31
N PRO A 232 4.72 -36.59 9.69
CA PRO A 232 4.29 -37.40 8.57
C PRO A 232 3.23 -38.41 9.03
N VAL A 233 2.12 -38.48 8.30
CA VAL A 233 1.02 -39.43 8.53
C VAL A 233 1.11 -40.59 7.54
N GLU A 234 1.63 -40.33 6.34
CA GLU A 234 1.73 -41.29 5.26
C GLU A 234 2.89 -40.88 4.36
N VAL A 235 3.80 -41.80 4.05
CA VAL A 235 4.93 -41.58 3.15
C VAL A 235 4.77 -42.53 1.97
N LYS A 236 4.68 -41.98 0.76
CA LYS A 236 4.60 -42.74 -0.48
C LYS A 236 5.99 -43.16 -0.93
N GLU A 237 6.05 -44.20 -1.76
CA GLU A 237 7.31 -44.75 -2.30
C GLU A 237 8.09 -43.74 -3.16
N ASP A 238 7.40 -42.78 -3.76
CA ASP A 238 8.00 -41.67 -4.52
C ASP A 238 8.65 -40.59 -3.64
N GLY A 239 8.64 -40.77 -2.32
CA GLY A 239 9.20 -39.83 -1.34
C GLY A 239 8.27 -38.67 -0.99
N THR A 240 7.08 -38.59 -1.58
CA THR A 240 6.07 -37.61 -1.16
C THR A 240 5.38 -38.08 0.12
N PHE A 241 4.97 -37.15 0.98
CA PHE A 241 4.29 -37.52 2.23
C PHE A 241 3.12 -36.59 2.53
N ARG A 242 2.08 -37.16 3.14
CA ARG A 242 0.99 -36.41 3.75
C ARG A 242 1.37 -36.11 5.19
N ALA A 243 1.32 -34.84 5.56
CA ALA A 243 1.68 -34.38 6.90
C ALA A 243 0.45 -33.92 7.68
N ARG A 244 0.49 -34.10 9.00
CA ARG A 244 -0.41 -33.44 9.95
C ARG A 244 0.34 -32.28 10.57
N ILE A 245 -0.28 -31.10 10.55
CA ILE A 245 0.24 -29.89 11.21
C ILE A 245 -0.56 -29.69 12.50
N THR A 246 0.14 -29.61 13.63
CA THR A 246 -0.46 -29.38 14.96
C THR A 246 0.17 -28.19 15.65
N ARG A 247 -0.53 -27.61 16.62
CA ARG A 247 0.08 -26.64 17.54
C ARG A 247 1.17 -27.33 18.36
N GLY A 248 2.37 -26.77 18.37
CA GLY A 248 3.52 -27.33 19.09
C GLY A 248 3.73 -26.67 20.45
N LYS A 249 4.72 -27.18 21.20
CA LYS A 249 5.23 -26.51 22.41
C LYS A 249 6.74 -26.38 22.40
N HIS A 250 7.25 -25.28 22.93
CA HIS A 250 8.70 -25.13 23.06
C HIS A 250 9.28 -25.96 24.22
N GLU A 251 10.14 -26.91 23.89
CA GLU A 251 10.82 -27.77 24.88
C GLU A 251 11.96 -27.04 25.63
N SER A 252 12.49 -25.95 25.08
CA SER A 252 13.60 -25.20 25.70
C SER A 252 13.57 -23.71 25.36
N ARG A 253 14.15 -22.89 26.25
CA ARG A 253 14.36 -21.45 26.02
C ARG A 253 15.17 -21.20 24.74
N LYS A 254 16.21 -21.99 24.48
CA LYS A 254 17.04 -21.87 23.27
C LYS A 254 16.22 -22.11 22.00
N GLY A 255 15.33 -23.11 22.01
CA GLY A 255 14.42 -23.38 20.89
C GLY A 255 13.43 -22.25 20.66
N TYR A 256 12.82 -21.75 21.73
CA TYR A 256 11.93 -20.58 21.69
C TYR A 256 12.65 -19.34 21.13
N ASP A 257 13.82 -18.97 21.66
CA ASP A 257 14.56 -17.78 21.23
C ASP A 257 14.97 -17.87 19.74
N ARG A 258 15.31 -19.07 19.26
CA ARG A 258 15.60 -19.33 17.84
C ARG A 258 14.36 -19.11 16.98
N TRP A 259 13.22 -19.70 17.35
CA TRP A 259 11.96 -19.53 16.63
C TRP A 259 11.49 -18.07 16.61
N VAL A 260 11.55 -17.38 17.76
CA VAL A 260 11.24 -15.94 17.86
C VAL A 260 12.16 -15.14 16.94
N ARG A 261 13.46 -15.44 16.89
CA ARG A 261 14.40 -14.77 15.98
C ARG A 261 14.04 -15.01 14.52
N GLY A 262 13.67 -16.24 14.16
CA GLY A 262 13.19 -16.57 12.82
C GLY A 262 11.94 -15.77 12.44
N ALA A 263 10.96 -15.69 13.34
CA ALA A 263 9.75 -14.88 13.15
C ALA A 263 10.05 -13.38 12.98
N ILE A 264 10.95 -12.82 13.81
CA ILE A 264 11.43 -11.44 13.70
C ILE A 264 12.03 -11.19 12.31
N ASN A 265 13.02 -12.00 11.94
CA ASN A 265 13.75 -11.86 10.68
C ASN A 265 12.80 -11.96 9.48
N ARG A 266 11.86 -12.90 9.54
CA ARG A 266 10.86 -13.13 8.50
C ARG A 266 9.87 -11.96 8.38
N SER A 267 9.35 -11.45 9.49
CA SER A 267 8.47 -10.28 9.51
C SER A 267 9.14 -9.05 8.90
N ILE A 268 10.38 -8.77 9.32
CA ILE A 268 11.15 -7.64 8.81
C ILE A 268 11.45 -7.82 7.32
N TYR A 269 11.91 -9.01 6.92
CA TYR A 269 12.22 -9.32 5.53
C TYR A 269 11.02 -9.11 4.62
N PHE A 270 9.84 -9.63 4.99
CA PHE A 270 8.65 -9.50 4.16
C PHE A 270 8.08 -8.09 4.12
N HIS A 271 8.09 -7.36 5.24
CA HIS A 271 7.67 -5.95 5.22
C HIS A 271 8.60 -5.12 4.33
N TYR A 272 9.91 -5.35 4.40
CA TYR A 272 10.88 -4.68 3.54
C TYR A 272 10.70 -5.06 2.06
N HIS A 273 10.54 -6.34 1.76
CA HIS A 273 10.33 -6.82 0.39
C HIS A 273 9.03 -6.29 -0.21
N GLY A 274 7.94 -6.27 0.56
CA GLY A 274 6.67 -5.68 0.14
C GLY A 274 6.81 -4.20 -0.22
N LEU A 275 7.52 -3.42 0.61
CA LEU A 275 7.83 -2.02 0.30
C LEU A 275 8.63 -1.88 -1.00
N LEU A 276 9.63 -2.74 -1.25
CA LEU A 276 10.40 -2.70 -2.51
C LEU A 276 9.53 -3.06 -3.72
N THR A 277 8.63 -4.03 -3.58
CA THR A 277 7.67 -4.41 -4.62
C THR A 277 6.75 -3.24 -4.96
N ASP A 278 6.20 -2.56 -3.95
CA ASP A 278 5.34 -1.39 -4.13
C ASP A 278 6.07 -0.23 -4.83
N ILE A 279 7.34 0.03 -4.47
CA ILE A 279 8.18 1.04 -5.16
C ILE A 279 8.42 0.63 -6.62
N SER A 280 8.73 -0.63 -6.87
CA SER A 280 8.98 -1.11 -8.24
C SER A 280 7.71 -0.97 -9.08
N GLN A 281 6.56 -1.30 -8.50
CA GLN A 281 5.28 -1.18 -9.18
C GLN A 281 4.90 0.28 -9.46
N SER A 282 5.08 1.18 -8.49
CA SER A 282 4.81 2.61 -8.70
C SER A 282 5.67 3.17 -9.84
N ALA A 283 6.97 2.83 -9.86
CA ALA A 283 7.91 3.24 -10.92
C ALA A 283 7.47 2.75 -12.30
N ARG A 284 7.04 1.49 -12.44
CA ARG A 284 6.52 0.94 -13.71
C ARG A 284 5.26 1.64 -14.19
N THR A 285 4.45 2.16 -13.26
CA THR A 285 3.28 2.96 -13.61
C THR A 285 3.59 4.43 -13.88
N GLY A 286 4.88 4.82 -13.87
CA GLY A 286 5.29 6.21 -14.05
C GLY A 286 4.77 7.13 -12.95
N ALA A 287 4.56 6.58 -11.76
CA ALA A 287 3.88 7.23 -10.65
C ALA A 287 4.68 7.12 -9.35
N SER A 288 4.31 7.97 -8.42
CA SER A 288 5.02 8.16 -7.17
C SER A 288 4.34 7.42 -6.04
N LEU A 289 5.10 6.61 -5.30
CA LEU A 289 4.57 5.85 -4.18
C LEU A 289 4.11 6.80 -3.06
N VAL A 290 2.88 6.62 -2.62
CA VAL A 290 2.31 7.33 -1.48
C VAL A 290 2.16 6.36 -0.32
N THR A 291 2.69 6.73 0.85
CA THR A 291 2.56 5.91 2.06
C THR A 291 2.15 6.73 3.29
N ARG A 292 1.36 6.10 4.16
CA ARG A 292 0.99 6.58 5.50
C ARG A 292 1.86 6.06 6.62
N CYS A 293 2.84 5.21 6.33
CA CYS A 293 3.71 4.68 7.36
C CYS A 293 4.99 5.50 7.50
N PRO A 294 5.15 6.31 8.57
CA PRO A 294 6.40 6.98 8.88
C PRO A 294 7.63 6.07 8.87
N LEU A 295 7.51 4.83 9.34
CA LEU A 295 8.61 3.85 9.29
C LEU A 295 9.07 3.58 7.85
N GLN A 296 8.16 3.36 6.90
CA GLN A 296 8.50 3.23 5.48
C GLN A 296 9.24 4.48 4.97
N GLY A 297 8.77 5.67 5.33
CA GLY A 297 9.49 6.92 5.01
C GLY A 297 10.90 7.01 5.61
N LYS A 298 11.13 6.50 6.83
CA LYS A 298 12.46 6.43 7.45
C LYS A 298 13.36 5.40 6.75
N ILE A 299 12.81 4.26 6.32
CA ILE A 299 13.54 3.23 5.58
C ILE A 299 14.02 3.79 4.25
N LEU A 300 13.12 4.42 3.50
CA LEU A 300 13.44 5.07 2.23
C LEU A 300 14.57 6.09 2.37
N GLN A 301 14.57 6.89 3.46
CA GLN A 301 15.67 7.82 3.77
C GLN A 301 17.01 7.11 4.01
N LYS A 302 17.00 5.92 4.63
CA LYS A 302 18.22 5.15 4.89
C LYS A 302 18.76 4.44 3.65
N LEU A 303 17.89 4.11 2.70
CA LEU A 303 18.30 3.62 1.38
C LEU A 303 19.04 4.69 0.56
N ASP A 304 18.86 5.97 0.89
CA ASP A 304 19.55 7.09 0.27
C ASP A 304 20.75 7.64 1.08
N ALA A 305 21.57 6.78 1.68
CA ALA A 305 22.71 7.25 2.47
C ALA A 305 23.76 8.09 1.67
N SER A 306 23.68 8.12 0.33
CA SER A 306 24.55 8.92 -0.55
C SER A 306 24.25 10.43 -0.57
N GLY A 307 23.11 10.85 0.00
CA GLY A 307 22.69 12.26 0.03
C GLY A 307 22.28 12.83 -1.34
N ARG A 308 22.17 12.00 -2.38
CA ARG A 308 21.66 12.41 -3.69
C ARG A 308 20.13 12.59 -3.68
N LEU A 309 19.40 11.91 -2.81
CA LEU A 309 17.97 12.14 -2.53
C LEU A 309 17.84 13.05 -1.31
N SER A 310 18.26 14.28 -1.53
CA SER A 310 17.89 15.39 -0.66
C SER A 310 16.36 15.39 -0.43
N ARG A 311 15.95 15.61 0.83
CA ARG A 311 14.54 15.73 1.24
C ARG A 311 13.88 16.86 0.44
N ARG A 312 12.99 16.54 -0.50
CA ARG A 312 12.38 17.51 -1.43
C ARG A 312 10.87 17.65 -1.23
N MET A 313 10.43 17.99 -0.01
CA MET A 313 9.01 18.05 0.31
C MET A 313 8.34 19.31 -0.28
N LEU A 314 7.35 19.19 -1.16
CA LEU A 314 6.58 20.34 -1.66
C LEU A 314 5.42 20.67 -0.69
N GLU A 315 5.71 21.41 0.37
CA GLU A 315 4.65 21.80 1.31
C GLU A 315 3.69 22.80 0.67
N LEU A 316 2.53 22.30 0.27
CA LEU A 316 1.38 23.07 -0.17
C LEU A 316 0.37 23.20 0.95
N ASP A 317 -0.21 24.39 1.07
CA ASP A 317 -1.41 24.60 1.87
C ASP A 317 -2.53 24.96 0.89
N ILE A 318 -3.46 24.04 0.69
CA ILE A 318 -4.60 24.23 -0.21
C ILE A 318 -5.86 24.27 0.65
N PRO A 319 -6.23 25.45 1.17
CA PRO A 319 -7.19 25.60 2.27
C PRO A 319 -8.65 25.26 1.92
N PHE A 320 -8.94 24.85 0.68
CA PHE A 320 -10.29 24.61 0.17
C PHE A 320 -10.61 23.14 -0.16
N LEU A 321 -9.68 22.20 0.03
CA LEU A 321 -9.88 20.80 -0.38
C LEU A 321 -10.74 19.96 0.57
N HIS A 322 -10.91 20.39 1.82
CA HIS A 322 -11.44 19.51 2.87
C HIS A 322 -12.95 19.26 2.78
N ASP A 323 -13.70 20.19 2.19
CA ASP A 323 -15.17 20.16 2.17
C ASP A 323 -15.76 19.93 0.77
N LEU A 324 -14.93 19.64 -0.24
CA LEU A 324 -15.39 19.35 -1.60
C LEU A 324 -15.86 17.90 -1.69
N SER A 325 -17.10 17.69 -2.16
CA SER A 325 -17.59 16.36 -2.54
C SER A 325 -16.79 15.80 -3.72
N LEU A 326 -16.89 14.49 -3.98
CA LEU A 326 -16.23 13.88 -5.15
C LEU A 326 -16.80 14.44 -6.46
N GLU A 327 -18.08 14.80 -6.48
CA GLU A 327 -18.74 15.47 -7.60
C GLU A 327 -18.22 16.90 -7.80
N ASP A 328 -18.01 17.65 -6.71
CA ASP A 328 -17.42 18.99 -6.80
C ASP A 328 -16.00 18.92 -7.37
N ILE A 329 -15.20 17.96 -6.89
CA ILE A 329 -13.85 17.71 -7.41
C ILE A 329 -13.89 17.38 -8.91
N PHE A 330 -14.80 16.50 -9.34
CA PHE A 330 -14.99 16.18 -10.75
C PHE A 330 -15.31 17.44 -11.56
N ARG A 331 -16.34 18.20 -11.16
CA ARG A 331 -16.78 19.43 -11.82
C ARG A 331 -15.68 20.49 -11.88
N ILE A 332 -14.92 20.68 -10.81
CA ILE A 332 -13.81 21.63 -10.81
C ILE A 332 -12.76 21.24 -11.85
N ARG A 333 -12.45 19.95 -11.97
CA ARG A 333 -11.45 19.45 -12.94
C ARG A 333 -11.93 19.51 -14.38
N THR A 334 -13.24 19.41 -14.63
CA THR A 334 -13.82 19.45 -15.98
C THR A 334 -14.20 20.87 -16.41
N ASP A 335 -14.94 21.59 -15.56
CA ASP A 335 -15.52 22.89 -15.90
C ASP A 335 -14.45 24.00 -15.88
N TYR A 336 -13.37 23.80 -15.10
CA TYR A 336 -12.22 24.71 -15.01
C TYR A 336 -10.92 24.03 -15.47
N GLU A 337 -11.01 23.09 -16.42
CA GLU A 337 -9.86 22.33 -16.94
C GLU A 337 -8.63 23.20 -17.28
N PRO A 338 -8.74 24.37 -17.94
CA PRO A 338 -7.55 25.18 -18.25
C PRO A 338 -6.81 25.65 -16.99
N SER A 339 -7.55 26.14 -15.99
CA SER A 339 -6.97 26.64 -14.73
C SER A 339 -6.41 25.50 -13.88
N VAL A 340 -7.10 24.36 -13.83
CA VAL A 340 -6.61 23.15 -13.13
C VAL A 340 -5.37 22.58 -13.82
N THR A 341 -5.30 22.62 -15.14
CA THR A 341 -4.13 22.16 -15.91
C THR A 341 -2.94 23.10 -15.76
N ALA A 342 -3.17 24.41 -15.74
CA ALA A 342 -2.13 25.39 -15.43
C ALA A 342 -1.56 25.19 -14.02
N PHE A 343 -2.44 25.04 -13.02
CA PHE A 343 -2.05 24.73 -11.65
C PHE A 343 -1.18 23.46 -11.57
N ARG A 344 -1.65 22.35 -12.16
CA ARG A 344 -0.89 21.08 -12.19
C ARG A 344 0.44 21.22 -12.93
N ARG A 345 0.51 21.99 -14.01
CA ARG A 345 1.77 22.27 -14.71
C ARG A 345 2.76 23.00 -13.78
N SER A 346 2.31 24.02 -13.05
CA SER A 346 3.15 24.70 -12.06
C SER A 346 3.62 23.76 -10.93
N LEU A 347 2.76 22.85 -10.47
CA LEU A 347 3.14 21.81 -9.51
C LEU A 347 4.22 20.89 -10.08
N ARG A 348 4.08 20.48 -11.35
CA ARG A 348 4.97 19.54 -12.03
C ARG A 348 6.35 20.17 -12.24
N ASP A 349 6.38 21.40 -12.75
CA ASP A 349 7.61 22.15 -12.99
C ASP A 349 8.37 22.34 -11.66
N ALA A 350 7.66 22.69 -10.59
CA ALA A 350 8.27 22.80 -9.27
C ALA A 350 8.80 21.47 -8.72
N ALA A 351 8.09 20.37 -8.94
CA ALA A 351 8.55 19.03 -8.55
C ALA A 351 9.83 18.64 -9.32
N LEU A 352 9.89 18.95 -10.62
CA LEU A 352 11.07 18.73 -11.48
C LEU A 352 12.26 19.60 -11.06
N ASP A 353 12.03 20.88 -10.79
CA ASP A 353 13.07 21.80 -10.29
C ASP A 353 13.63 21.32 -8.95
N MET A 354 12.74 20.89 -8.05
CA MET A 354 13.16 20.27 -6.79
C MET A 354 13.97 19.01 -7.04
N GLU A 355 13.60 18.19 -8.03
CA GLU A 355 14.36 17.00 -8.40
C GLU A 355 15.78 17.29 -8.91
N GLN A 356 16.01 18.47 -9.48
CA GLN A 356 17.33 18.85 -10.01
C GLN A 356 18.18 19.61 -8.98
N ALA A 357 17.60 20.01 -7.84
CA ALA A 357 18.26 20.85 -6.86
C ALA A 357 19.42 20.17 -6.10
N SER A 358 20.59 20.80 -6.10
CA SER A 358 21.78 20.33 -5.37
C SER A 358 21.80 20.85 -3.93
N GLY A 359 21.14 20.13 -3.02
CA GLY A 359 21.25 20.35 -1.57
C GLY A 359 20.09 21.12 -0.92
N ALA A 360 20.09 21.16 0.41
CA ALA A 360 18.94 21.59 1.22
C ALA A 360 18.56 23.08 1.03
N GLU A 361 19.52 23.96 0.82
CA GLU A 361 19.26 25.40 0.68
C GLU A 361 18.64 25.74 -0.68
N ALA A 362 19.08 25.08 -1.76
CA ALA A 362 18.46 25.20 -3.08
C ALA A 362 16.98 24.75 -3.03
N ILE A 363 16.68 23.68 -2.30
CA ILE A 363 15.31 23.20 -2.10
C ILE A 363 14.48 24.19 -1.30
N ARG A 364 15.02 24.76 -0.22
CA ARG A 364 14.32 25.78 0.58
C ARG A 364 13.94 26.99 -0.26
N LEU A 365 14.86 27.44 -1.11
CA LEU A 365 14.63 28.55 -2.03
C LEU A 365 13.59 28.22 -3.10
N LEU A 366 13.62 27.01 -3.67
CA LEU A 366 12.61 26.54 -4.60
C LEU A 366 11.23 26.42 -3.95
N GLN A 367 11.15 25.92 -2.72
CA GLN A 367 9.91 25.89 -1.93
C GLN A 367 9.34 27.30 -1.71
N GLN A 368 10.20 28.26 -1.37
CA GLN A 368 9.79 29.64 -1.17
C GLN A 368 9.27 30.27 -2.48
N ARG A 369 10.05 30.18 -3.56
CA ARG A 369 9.66 30.68 -4.89
C ARG A 369 8.38 30.04 -5.39
N PHE A 370 8.20 28.75 -5.12
CA PHE A 370 7.00 28.04 -5.48
C PHE A 370 5.79 28.51 -4.67
N ARG A 371 5.94 28.73 -3.35
CA ARG A 371 4.87 29.32 -2.53
C ARG A 371 4.46 30.71 -3.02
N GLU A 372 5.44 31.53 -3.40
CA GLU A 372 5.22 32.85 -4.01
C GLU A 372 4.49 32.71 -5.36
N ARG A 373 4.98 31.86 -6.28
CA ARG A 373 4.35 31.61 -7.58
C ARG A 373 2.93 31.04 -7.50
N ILE A 374 2.68 30.15 -6.54
CA ILE A 374 1.33 29.63 -6.27
C ILE A 374 0.43 30.76 -5.73
N ALA A 375 0.94 31.63 -4.87
CA ALA A 375 0.18 32.77 -4.36
C ALA A 375 -0.13 33.80 -5.47
N ASP A 376 0.78 33.99 -6.43
CA ASP A 376 0.71 35.09 -7.40
C ASP A 376 0.13 34.70 -8.78
N GLU A 377 0.44 33.51 -9.31
CA GLU A 377 0.21 33.21 -10.74
C GLU A 377 -0.75 32.03 -11.01
N GLY A 378 -0.82 31.02 -10.12
CA GLY A 378 -1.54 29.77 -10.40
C GLY A 378 -2.85 29.57 -9.62
N LEU A 379 -2.93 30.08 -8.39
CA LEU A 379 -4.07 29.82 -7.51
C LEU A 379 -5.09 30.95 -7.51
N GLU A 380 -4.78 32.16 -7.99
CA GLU A 380 -5.72 33.29 -7.90
C GLU A 380 -6.91 33.13 -8.84
N GLU A 381 -6.69 32.71 -10.09
CA GLU A 381 -7.78 32.41 -11.03
C GLU A 381 -8.61 31.19 -10.56
N LEU A 382 -7.93 30.14 -10.07
CA LEU A 382 -8.59 28.97 -9.51
C LEU A 382 -9.36 29.33 -8.22
N ARG A 383 -8.80 30.18 -7.35
CA ARG A 383 -9.46 30.72 -6.15
C ARG A 383 -10.64 31.60 -6.50
N GLN A 384 -10.55 32.43 -7.53
CA GLN A 384 -11.65 33.26 -8.01
C GLN A 384 -12.78 32.39 -8.56
N LYS A 385 -12.46 31.39 -9.38
CA LYS A 385 -13.44 30.41 -9.90
C LYS A 385 -14.05 29.56 -8.79
N LEU A 386 -13.24 29.08 -7.84
CA LEU A 386 -13.70 28.32 -6.67
C LEU A 386 -14.50 29.18 -5.69
N SER A 387 -14.16 30.45 -5.52
CA SER A 387 -14.91 31.38 -4.66
C SER A 387 -16.22 31.82 -5.31
N ALA A 388 -16.26 31.98 -6.63
CA ALA A 388 -17.49 32.16 -7.39
C ALA A 388 -18.39 30.92 -7.30
N TRP A 389 -17.82 29.74 -7.49
CA TRP A 389 -18.50 28.45 -7.29
C TRP A 389 -19.03 28.31 -5.85
N LYS A 390 -18.24 28.67 -4.84
CA LYS A 390 -18.65 28.70 -3.42
C LYS A 390 -19.82 29.65 -3.17
N ARG A 391 -19.81 30.85 -3.76
CA ARG A 391 -20.91 31.82 -3.66
C ARG A 391 -22.21 31.30 -4.31
N GLN A 392 -22.08 30.44 -5.32
CA GLN A 392 -23.21 29.83 -6.03
C GLN A 392 -23.71 28.54 -5.34
N SER A 393 -22.87 27.87 -4.55
CA SER A 393 -23.12 26.54 -3.96
C SER A 393 -23.83 26.56 -2.59
N LEU A 394 -23.89 27.69 -1.87
CA LEU A 394 -24.65 27.92 -0.61
C LEU A 394 -24.98 26.64 0.20
N GLN A 395 -23.94 25.95 0.69
CA GLN A 395 -24.06 25.04 1.83
C GLN A 395 -23.05 25.46 2.88
N ASP A 396 -23.58 25.74 4.08
CA ASP A 396 -22.86 26.18 5.26
C ASP A 396 -21.89 25.11 5.76
N THR A 397 -20.62 25.23 5.39
CA THR A 397 -19.54 24.48 6.04
C THR A 397 -18.51 25.46 6.58
N ALA A 398 -18.50 25.63 7.91
CA ALA A 398 -17.49 26.36 8.63
C ALA A 398 -16.16 25.57 8.59
N LEU A 399 -15.28 25.95 7.67
CA LEU A 399 -13.97 25.37 7.45
C LEU A 399 -13.08 25.45 8.70
N LEU A 400 -12.82 24.29 9.33
CA LEU A 400 -11.60 24.11 10.11
C LEU A 400 -10.48 23.72 9.14
N ALA A 401 -9.58 24.68 8.91
CA ALA A 401 -8.42 24.52 8.04
C ALA A 401 -7.49 23.40 8.54
N LEU A 402 -7.27 22.38 7.71
CA LEU A 402 -6.19 21.41 7.88
C LEU A 402 -5.28 21.49 6.64
N PRO A 403 -4.00 21.88 6.78
CA PRO A 403 -3.08 21.98 5.66
C PRO A 403 -2.79 20.59 5.08
N ALA A 404 -2.86 20.46 3.75
CA ALA A 404 -2.55 19.25 2.99
C ALA A 404 -1.14 19.32 2.39
N VAL A 405 -0.13 18.84 3.13
CA VAL A 405 1.27 18.84 2.67
C VAL A 405 1.50 17.79 1.58
N LEU A 406 2.02 18.22 0.41
CA LEU A 406 2.38 17.37 -0.74
C LEU A 406 3.89 17.05 -0.75
N GLY A 407 4.36 16.04 -0.03
CA GLY A 407 5.79 15.71 -0.09
C GLY A 407 6.25 15.14 -1.44
N PHE A 408 7.43 15.50 -1.92
CA PHE A 408 8.12 14.83 -3.03
C PHE A 408 9.46 14.29 -2.49
N MET A 409 9.95 13.17 -3.01
CA MET A 409 11.25 12.60 -2.64
C MET A 409 11.78 11.85 -3.85
N GLY A 410 12.89 12.23 -4.46
CA GLY A 410 13.38 11.61 -5.70
C GLY A 410 13.85 10.15 -5.56
N ALA A 411 14.12 9.53 -6.71
CA ALA A 411 14.49 8.13 -6.95
C ALA A 411 15.91 7.73 -6.50
N PRO A 412 16.13 6.62 -5.75
CA PRO A 412 17.48 6.17 -5.43
C PRO A 412 18.22 5.80 -6.72
N SER A 413 19.42 6.36 -6.91
CA SER A 413 20.30 5.90 -7.97
C SER A 413 20.77 4.47 -7.70
N VAL A 414 20.78 3.61 -8.72
CA VAL A 414 21.20 2.19 -8.62
C VAL A 414 22.59 2.02 -8.00
N SER A 415 23.48 3.01 -8.13
CA SER A 415 24.80 3.00 -7.49
C SER A 415 24.77 3.11 -5.96
N ALA A 416 23.70 3.64 -5.35
CA ALA A 416 23.51 3.68 -3.91
C ALA A 416 22.91 2.37 -3.33
N LEU A 417 22.37 1.50 -4.20
CA LEU A 417 21.84 0.17 -3.86
C LEU A 417 22.92 -0.94 -3.95
N ALA A 418 24.17 -0.55 -4.25
CA ALA A 418 25.23 -1.45 -4.71
C ALA A 418 25.93 -2.27 -3.61
N THR A 419 25.57 -2.14 -2.33
CA THR A 419 26.18 -2.96 -1.26
C THR A 419 25.10 -3.56 -0.36
N GLY A 420 24.54 -4.69 -0.83
CA GLY A 420 23.67 -5.59 -0.05
C GLY A 420 22.30 -5.88 -0.68
N ALA A 421 21.79 -5.02 -1.56
CA ALA A 421 20.46 -5.16 -2.16
C ALA A 421 20.47 -5.66 -3.61
N ALA A 422 21.63 -5.74 -4.29
CA ALA A 422 21.71 -6.08 -5.71
C ALA A 422 21.15 -7.48 -6.04
N SER A 423 21.37 -8.47 -5.20
CA SER A 423 20.82 -9.84 -5.36
C SER A 423 19.31 -9.91 -5.07
N LEU A 424 18.80 -9.06 -4.18
CA LEU A 424 17.37 -8.99 -3.85
C LEU A 424 16.56 -8.16 -4.82
N ILE A 425 17.16 -7.10 -5.33
CA ILE A 425 16.68 -6.37 -6.49
C ILE A 425 16.72 -7.32 -7.68
N GLN A 426 17.76 -8.13 -7.90
CA GLN A 426 17.75 -9.16 -8.94
C GLN A 426 16.78 -10.33 -8.68
N ALA A 427 16.39 -10.64 -7.44
CA ALA A 427 15.38 -11.66 -7.14
C ALA A 427 13.95 -11.11 -7.34
N ALA A 428 13.68 -9.89 -6.87
CA ALA A 428 12.44 -9.15 -7.12
C ALA A 428 12.30 -8.72 -8.61
N LEU A 429 13.42 -8.46 -9.29
CA LEU A 429 13.51 -8.19 -10.73
C LEU A 429 13.82 -9.44 -11.56
N GLY A 430 14.02 -10.60 -10.94
CA GLY A 430 14.29 -11.87 -11.62
C GLY A 430 13.09 -12.36 -12.44
N ALA A 431 11.90 -11.83 -12.10
CA ALA A 431 10.68 -11.99 -12.86
C ALA A 431 10.50 -10.95 -13.99
N CYS A 432 11.34 -9.90 -14.10
CA CYS A 432 11.07 -8.77 -14.99
C CYS A 432 12.36 -8.19 -15.61
N ARG A 433 12.56 -8.51 -16.89
CA ARG A 433 13.72 -8.11 -17.71
C ARG A 433 13.64 -6.63 -18.16
N SER A 434 14.08 -5.67 -17.33
CA SER A 434 14.71 -4.41 -17.78
C SER A 434 15.21 -3.58 -16.58
N HIS A 435 16.54 -3.46 -16.44
CA HIS A 435 17.20 -2.80 -15.31
C HIS A 435 17.39 -1.28 -15.52
N SER A 436 17.23 -0.79 -16.75
CA SER A 436 17.53 0.58 -17.17
C SER A 436 16.35 1.56 -17.06
N GLU A 437 15.15 1.09 -16.74
CA GLU A 437 13.93 1.92 -16.66
C GLU A 437 13.67 2.45 -15.24
N ILE A 438 14.22 1.79 -14.21
CA ILE A 438 14.03 2.13 -12.78
C ILE A 438 14.83 3.38 -12.37
N THR A 439 15.87 3.74 -13.13
CA THR A 439 16.76 4.88 -12.85
C THR A 439 16.18 6.24 -13.22
N ARG A 440 15.00 6.29 -13.85
CA ARG A 440 14.42 7.56 -14.33
C ARG A 440 13.31 8.13 -13.47
N HIS A 441 12.68 7.37 -12.55
CA HIS A 441 11.79 7.89 -11.50
C HIS A 441 11.25 6.75 -10.62
N PRO A 442 11.54 6.73 -9.30
CA PRO A 442 10.39 6.88 -8.40
C PRO A 442 10.54 8.07 -7.46
N SER A 443 9.60 9.00 -7.51
CA SER A 443 9.42 9.92 -6.39
C SER A 443 8.42 9.40 -5.36
N TRP A 444 8.44 9.91 -4.12
CA TRP A 444 7.52 9.44 -3.06
C TRP A 444 6.78 10.59 -2.38
N PHE A 445 5.49 10.38 -2.07
CA PHE A 445 4.61 11.37 -1.43
C PHE A 445 4.25 11.00 0.02
N LEU A 446 4.29 12.01 0.89
CA LEU A 446 3.82 11.90 2.27
C LEU A 446 2.74 12.97 2.49
N PHE A 447 1.49 12.54 2.65
CA PHE A 447 0.42 13.41 3.16
C PHE A 447 0.57 13.53 4.68
N ARG A 448 0.73 14.77 5.16
CA ARG A 448 0.63 15.07 6.59
C ARG A 448 -0.61 15.92 6.85
N THR A 449 -1.52 15.38 7.65
CA THR A 449 -2.56 16.18 8.32
C THR A 449 -1.97 16.80 9.58
N SER A 450 -2.44 17.98 9.98
CA SER A 450 -1.87 18.74 11.11
C SER A 450 -2.02 18.08 12.48
N GLU A 451 -2.80 17.01 12.62
CA GLU A 451 -2.84 16.18 13.85
C GLU A 451 -1.44 15.64 14.21
N SER A 452 -0.61 15.35 13.21
CA SER A 452 0.77 14.91 13.40
C SER A 452 1.71 15.99 13.96
N LYS A 453 1.33 17.29 13.89
CA LYS A 453 2.05 18.39 14.56
C LYS A 453 1.64 18.53 16.04
N ARG A 454 0.41 18.15 16.41
CA ARG A 454 -0.04 18.18 17.82
C ARG A 454 0.58 17.06 18.66
N LEU A 455 0.91 15.92 18.05
CA LEU A 455 1.61 14.80 18.70
C LEU A 455 3.12 15.02 18.90
N ARG A 456 3.65 16.20 18.54
CA ARG A 456 5.05 16.60 18.75
C ARG A 456 5.22 17.81 19.67
N ARG A 457 4.27 18.03 20.59
CA ARG A 457 4.49 18.90 21.73
C ARG A 457 4.56 18.08 23.01
#